data_AF-A0A3E1HIT0-F1
#
_entry.id   AF-A0A3E1HIT0-F1
#
_cell.length_a   1.000
_cell.length_b   1.000
_cell.length_c   1.000
_cell.angle_alpha   90.00
_cell.angle_beta   90.00
_cell.angle_gamma   90.00
#
_symmetry.space_group_name_H-M   'P 1'
#
loop_
_entity.id
_entity.type
_entity.pdbx_description
1 polymer ?
#
loop_
_entity_poly.entity_id
_entity_poly.type
_entity_poly.pdbx_seq_one_letter_code
_entity_poly.pdbx_strand_id
1 'polypeptide(L)' 'MAFSKLDGGNPAGVGFKADVYLFGLEKLAALGVSWVHVSLTGDSVAESLDAIERFRILVMDAV' A
#
# COMPACT_ATOMS: atom_id res chain seq x y z
N MET A 1 -3.50 2.19 17.44
CA MET A 1 -3.01 1.06 16.62
C MET A 1 -3.32 1.39 15.18
N ALA A 2 -2.32 1.48 14.30
CA ALA A 2 -2.56 1.66 12.87
C ALA A 2 -2.63 0.29 12.20
N PHE A 3 -3.64 0.06 11.36
CA PHE A 3 -3.68 -1.09 10.45
C PHE A 3 -2.72 -0.81 9.29
N SER A 4 -1.41 -0.88 9.56
CA SER A 4 -0.35 -0.53 8.60
C SER A 4 0.60 -1.68 8.27
N LYS A 5 0.51 -2.80 8.99
CA LYS A 5 1.28 -4.02 8.73
C LYS A 5 0.50 -4.92 7.78
N LEU A 6 0.34 -4.47 6.53
CA LEU A 6 -0.18 -5.31 5.46
C LEU A 6 0.94 -6.22 4.96
N ASP A 7 0.60 -7.46 4.68
CA ASP A 7 1.47 -8.35 3.90
C ASP A 7 1.66 -7.73 2.50
N GLY A 8 2.84 -7.88 1.89
CA GLY A 8 3.16 -7.26 0.59
C GLY A 8 4.24 -6.17 0.62
N GLY A 9 4.66 -5.75 1.82
CA GLY A 9 5.79 -4.85 2.00
C GLY A 9 5.44 -3.37 1.85
N ASN A 10 6.47 -2.52 1.77
CA ASN A 10 6.30 -1.07 1.65
C ASN A 10 6.02 -0.70 0.18
N PRO A 11 4.95 0.05 -0.14
CA PRO A 11 4.66 0.55 -1.48
C PRO A 11 5.77 1.36 -2.16
N ALA A 12 6.62 2.02 -1.37
CA ALA A 12 7.79 2.74 -1.86
C ALA A 12 8.99 1.81 -2.14
N GLY A 13 8.95 0.57 -1.66
CA GLY A 13 10.03 -0.40 -1.79
C GLY A 13 10.01 -1.17 -3.12
N VAL A 14 11.19 -1.44 -3.66
CA VAL A 14 11.38 -2.25 -4.88
C VAL A 14 10.83 -3.68 -4.79
N GLY A 15 10.54 -4.18 -3.59
CA GLY A 15 9.96 -5.50 -3.33
C GLY A 15 8.46 -5.50 -3.06
N PHE A 16 7.75 -4.40 -3.34
CA PHE A 16 6.30 -4.31 -3.13
C PHE A 16 5.54 -5.35 -3.96
N LYS A 17 4.67 -6.13 -3.31
CA LYS A 17 3.83 -7.16 -3.94
C LYS A 17 2.36 -6.75 -3.83
N ALA A 18 1.84 -6.16 -4.91
CA ALA A 18 0.51 -5.57 -4.94
C ALA A 18 -0.63 -6.60 -4.75
N ASP A 19 -0.46 -7.80 -5.28
CA ASP A 19 -1.38 -8.93 -5.13
C ASP A 19 -1.52 -9.35 -3.65
N VAL A 20 -0.40 -9.51 -2.96
CA VAL A 20 -0.37 -9.84 -1.53
C VAL A 20 -0.98 -8.70 -0.69
N TYR A 21 -0.70 -7.46 -1.10
CA TYR A 21 -1.24 -6.26 -0.46
C TYR A 21 -2.76 -6.17 -0.57
N LEU A 22 -3.32 -6.34 -1.77
CA LEU A 22 -4.76 -6.34 -2.02
C LEU A 22 -5.46 -7.47 -1.25
N PHE A 23 -4.89 -8.68 -1.21
CA PHE A 23 -5.44 -9.78 -0.41
C PHE A 23 -5.45 -9.47 1.09
N GLY A 24 -4.45 -8.75 1.59
CA GLY A 24 -4.44 -8.23 2.96
C GLY A 24 -5.58 -7.23 3.21
N LEU A 25 -5.84 -6.32 2.26
CA LEU A 25 -6.95 -5.37 2.34
C LEU A 25 -8.32 -6.06 2.34
N GLU A 26 -8.52 -7.09 1.53
CA GLU A 26 -9.77 -7.87 1.51
C GLU A 26 -10.08 -8.50 2.87
N LYS A 27 -9.05 -9.04 3.54
CA LYS A 27 -9.19 -9.58 4.90
C LYS A 27 -9.58 -8.52 5.91
N LEU A 28 -8.98 -7.32 5.84
CA LEU A 28 -9.34 -6.21 6.73
C LEU A 28 -10.76 -5.72 6.45
N ALA A 29 -11.15 -5.62 5.18
CA ALA A 29 -12.51 -5.25 4.78
C ALA A 29 -13.55 -6.26 5.32
N ALA A 30 -13.25 -7.57 5.28
CA ALA A 30 -14.10 -8.60 5.88
C ALA A 30 -14.28 -8.46 7.41
N LEU A 31 -13.34 -7.78 8.08
CA LEU A 31 -13.42 -7.44 9.51
C LEU A 31 -14.08 -6.08 9.77
N GLY A 32 -14.63 -5.43 8.74
CA GLY A 32 -15.31 -4.14 8.84
C GLY A 32 -14.36 -2.93 8.86
N VAL A 33 -13.08 -3.13 8.54
CA VAL A 33 -12.12 -2.02 8.42
C VAL A 33 -12.41 -1.25 7.13
N SER A 34 -12.69 0.04 7.26
CA SER A 34 -12.99 0.93 6.13
C SER A 34 -11.86 1.89 5.76
N TRP A 35 -10.78 1.94 6.58
CA TRP A 35 -9.61 2.76 6.30
C TRP A 35 -8.32 2.06 6.75
N VAL A 36 -7.24 2.31 6.02
CA VAL A 36 -5.87 1.89 6.37
C VAL A 36 -4.92 3.07 6.27
N HIS A 37 -3.78 2.98 6.96
CA HIS A 37 -2.69 3.95 6.83
C HIS A 37 -1.57 3.35 5.98
N VAL A 38 -1.16 4.06 4.94
CA VAL A 38 -0.06 3.66 4.05
C VAL A 38 1.13 4.56 4.33
N SER A 39 2.21 3.98 4.86
CA SER A 39 3.45 4.70 5.08
C SER A 39 4.31 4.66 3.83
N LEU A 40 4.66 5.83 3.31
CA LEU A 40 5.58 6.00 2.20
C LEU A 40 6.92 6.44 2.78
N THR A 41 7.99 5.68 2.52
CA THR A 41 9.36 6.11 2.82
C THR A 41 9.97 6.64 1.53
N GLY A 42 9.91 7.95 1.34
CA GLY A 42 10.78 8.65 0.40
C GLY A 42 11.71 9.53 1.22
N ASP A 43 13.02 9.38 1.05
CA ASP A 43 13.98 10.27 1.71
C ASP A 43 13.92 11.69 1.07
N SER A 44 13.25 11.80 -0.07
CA SER A 44 12.91 13.03 -0.76
C SER A 44 11.44 13.12 -1.20
N VAL A 45 10.98 14.35 -1.50
CA VAL A 45 9.64 14.61 -2.06
C VAL A 45 9.48 13.95 -3.43
N ALA A 46 10.52 13.96 -4.26
CA ALA A 46 10.47 13.36 -5.59
C ALA A 46 10.24 11.84 -5.51
N GLU A 47 10.95 11.15 -4.63
CA GLU A 47 10.74 9.71 -4.39
C GLU A 47 9.36 9.42 -3.78
N SER A 48 8.86 10.32 -2.92
CA SER A 48 7.51 10.20 -2.37
C SER A 48 6.44 10.29 -3.46
N LEU A 49 6.58 11.23 -4.40
CA LEU A 49 5.67 11.37 -5.54
C LEU A 49 5.71 10.15 -6.46
N ASP A 50 6.90 9.65 -6.76
CA ASP A 50 7.07 8.45 -7.57
C ASP A 50 6.47 7.20 -6.88
N ALA A 51 6.63 7.08 -5.56
CA ALA A 51 5.98 6.02 -4.79
C ALA A 51 4.44 6.11 -4.80
N ILE A 52 3.87 7.32 -4.74
CA ILE A 52 2.41 7.53 -4.87
C ILE A 52 1.95 7.10 -6.27
N GLU A 53 2.66 7.50 -7.32
CA GLU A 53 2.32 7.16 -8.70
C GLU A 53 2.35 5.64 -8.92
N ARG A 54 3.42 4.97 -8.49
CA ARG A 54 3.51 3.51 -8.55
C ARG A 54 2.39 2.84 -7.76
N PHE A 55 2.05 3.35 -6.56
CA PHE A 55 0.95 2.80 -5.77
C PHE A 55 -0.39 2.92 -6.49
N ARG A 56 -0.68 4.07 -7.12
CA ARG A 56 -1.90 4.24 -7.92
C ARG A 56 -2.00 3.16 -9.00
N ILE A 57 -0.94 3.01 -9.80
CA ILE A 57 -0.92 2.06 -10.93
C ILE A 57 -1.08 0.61 -10.45
N LEU A 58 -0.40 0.25 -9.37
CA LEU A 58 -0.34 -1.16 -8.92
C LEU A 58 -1.54 -1.59 -8.08
N VAL A 59 -2.21 -0.65 -7.40
CA VAL A 59 -3.25 -0.97 -6.40
C VAL A 59 -4.60 -0.38 -6.76
N MET A 60 -4.66 0.88 -7.21
CA MET A 60 -5.93 1.57 -7.48
C MET A 60 -6.44 1.27 -8.89
N ASP A 61 -5.56 1.28 -9.87
CA ASP A 61 -5.92 1.01 -11.28
C ASP A 61 -6.09 -0.51 -11.56
N ALA A 62 -5.75 -1.36 -10.59
CA ALA A 62 -5.81 -2.81 -10.69
C ALA A 62 -7.17 -3.42 -10.28
N VAL A 63 -8.09 -2.64 -9.73
CA VAL A 63 -9.38 -3.08 -9.18
C VAL A 63 -10.58 -2.42 -9.83
#